data_AF-A0A9D6C501-F1
#
_entry.id   AF-A0A9D6C501-F1
#
_cell.length_a   1.000
_cell.length_b   1.000
_cell.length_c   1.000
_cell.angle_alpha   90.00
_cell.angle_beta   90.00
_cell.angle_gamma   90.00
#
_symmetry.space_group_name_H-M   'P 1'
#
loop_
_entity.id
_entity.type
_entity.pdbx_description
1 polymer ?
#
loop_
_entity_poly.entity_id
_entity_poly.type
_entity_poly.pdbx_seq_one_letter_code
_entity_poly.pdbx_strand_id
1 'polypeptide(L)'
;MWQTRILVNVRRMQTMKTPETRTTGTTAPGMPGMDMNRAGLGTAAWMSAGMMEALAAMGSEVVQFVAARIAEDIKTQHALLTCKDVVEAQRIQGEFVKTALEQYTASTGKLAQLGAGVMTASMPGRAKDNDPV
;
A
#
# COMPACT_ATOMS: atom_id res chain seq x y z
N MET A 1 -16.14 22.68 13.36
CA MET A 1 -14.94 23.51 13.07
C MET A 1 -13.76 22.72 12.44
N TRP A 2 -13.78 21.38 12.41
CA TRP A 2 -12.73 20.57 11.77
C TRP A 2 -12.88 20.38 10.26
N GLN A 3 -14.12 20.32 9.73
CA GLN A 3 -14.33 20.13 8.28
C GLN A 3 -13.90 21.33 7.42
N THR A 4 -13.96 22.55 7.96
CA THR A 4 -13.59 23.77 7.24
C THR A 4 -12.08 23.86 6.96
N ARG A 5 -11.23 23.27 7.82
CA ARG A 5 -9.77 23.27 7.64
C ARG A 5 -9.31 22.31 6.54
N ILE A 6 -10.02 21.20 6.33
CA ILE A 6 -9.71 20.22 5.28
C ILE A 6 -10.01 20.81 3.89
N LEU A 7 -11.17 21.45 3.73
CA LEU A 7 -11.57 22.07 2.46
C LEU A 7 -10.64 23.22 2.03
N VAL A 8 -10.11 24.00 2.98
CA VAL A 8 -9.13 25.07 2.71
C VAL A 8 -7.79 24.50 2.23
N ASN A 9 -7.32 23.40 2.83
CA ASN A 9 -6.07 22.77 2.43
C ASN A 9 -6.17 22.08 1.05
N VAL A 10 -7.31 21.44 0.75
CA VAL A 10 -7.55 20.84 -0.58
C VAL A 10 -7.58 21.91 -1.67
N ARG A 11 -8.22 23.06 -1.42
CA ARG A 11 -8.23 24.19 -2.38
C ARG A 11 -6.84 24.81 -2.59
N ARG A 12 -5.99 24.84 -1.56
CA ARG A 12 -4.60 25.34 -1.64
C ARG A 12 -3.68 24.39 -2.44
N MET A 13 -3.96 23.09 -2.45
CA MET A 13 -3.17 22.12 -3.24
C MET A 13 -3.49 22.18 -4.74
N GLN A 14 -4.71 22.61 -5.14
CA GLN A 14 -5.10 22.74 -6.55
C GLN A 14 -4.44 23.93 -7.27
N THR A 15 -3.87 24.89 -6.53
CA THR A 15 -3.21 26.09 -7.12
C THR A 15 -1.70 25.94 -7.30
N MET A 16 -1.12 24.80 -6.93
CA MET A 16 0.31 24.54 -7.15
C MET A 16 0.53 24.03 -8.58
N LYS A 17 1.13 24.87 -9.43
CA LYS A 17 1.58 24.48 -10.77
C LYS A 17 2.67 23.42 -10.64
N THR A 18 2.42 22.24 -11.20
CA THR A 18 3.37 21.13 -11.30
C THR A 18 4.56 21.56 -12.19
N PRO A 19 5.81 21.47 -11.73
CA PRO A 19 6.96 21.69 -12.61
C PRO A 19 7.04 20.58 -13.67
N GLU A 20 7.11 21.01 -14.92
CA GLU A 20 7.24 20.17 -16.10
C GLU A 20 8.56 19.38 -16.04
N THR A 21 8.47 18.05 -15.88
CA THR A 21 9.66 17.20 -15.86
C THR A 21 10.02 16.86 -17.30
N ARG A 22 11.05 17.54 -17.82
CA ARG A 22 11.65 17.32 -19.13
C ARG A 22 12.06 15.85 -19.30
N THR A 23 11.36 15.13 -20.16
CA THR A 23 11.74 13.77 -20.57
C THR A 23 12.98 13.86 -21.46
N THR A 24 14.17 13.63 -20.92
CA THR A 24 15.33 13.30 -21.74
C THR A 24 15.23 11.83 -22.09
N GLY A 25 14.84 11.55 -23.34
CA GLY A 25 14.98 10.24 -23.94
C GLY A 25 16.47 9.86 -23.98
N THR A 26 16.88 8.97 -23.09
CA THR A 26 18.14 8.26 -23.22
C THR A 26 17.87 7.00 -24.01
N THR A 27 18.09 7.07 -25.32
CA THR A 27 18.26 5.90 -26.18
C THR A 27 19.43 5.09 -25.63
N ALA A 28 19.17 3.92 -25.04
CA ALA A 28 20.22 3.00 -24.65
C ALA A 28 20.85 2.38 -25.91
N PRO A 29 22.16 2.54 -26.13
CA PRO A 29 22.84 1.90 -27.25
C PRO A 29 23.14 0.44 -26.90
N GLY A 30 22.61 -0.48 -27.71
CA GLY A 30 23.12 -1.85 -27.91
C GLY A 30 23.21 -2.75 -26.68
N MET A 31 22.25 -3.68 -26.52
CA MET A 31 22.46 -4.88 -25.70
C MET A 31 22.79 -6.07 -26.63
N PRO A 32 24.07 -6.47 -26.77
CA PRO A 32 24.44 -7.66 -27.50
C PRO A 32 24.24 -8.90 -26.61
N GLY A 33 23.54 -9.91 -27.13
CA GLY A 33 23.47 -11.24 -26.52
C GLY A 33 22.32 -11.45 -25.54
N MET A 34 21.08 -11.46 -26.04
CA MET A 34 19.98 -12.13 -25.35
C MET A 34 19.87 -13.55 -25.91
N ASP A 35 20.76 -14.44 -25.47
CA ASP A 35 20.54 -15.88 -25.65
C ASP A 35 19.37 -16.28 -24.76
N MET A 36 18.17 -16.20 -25.35
CA MET A 36 16.88 -16.49 -24.75
C MET A 36 16.73 -18.00 -24.52
N ASN A 37 17.50 -18.56 -23.59
CA ASN A 37 17.36 -19.96 -23.21
C ASN A 37 16.01 -20.20 -22.51
N ARG A 38 15.37 -21.35 -22.75
CA ARG A 38 14.06 -21.73 -22.15
C ARG A 38 14.04 -21.61 -20.62
N ALA A 39 15.17 -21.86 -19.97
CA ALA A 39 15.36 -21.65 -18.54
C ALA A 39 15.28 -20.16 -18.13
N GLY A 40 15.82 -19.26 -18.96
CA GLY A 40 15.76 -17.80 -18.78
C GLY A 40 14.35 -17.22 -18.95
N LEU A 41 13.59 -17.76 -19.90
CA LEU A 41 12.16 -17.43 -20.06
C LEU A 41 11.34 -17.93 -18.87
N GLY A 42 11.60 -19.15 -18.40
CA GLY A 42 10.99 -19.68 -17.19
C GLY A 42 11.31 -18.83 -15.96
N THR A 43 12.55 -18.35 -15.83
CA THR A 43 12.93 -17.49 -14.70
C THR A 43 12.29 -16.10 -14.73
N ALA A 44 12.24 -15.48 -15.90
CA ALA A 44 11.56 -14.20 -16.09
C ALA A 44 10.05 -14.31 -15.83
N ALA A 45 9.43 -15.41 -16.26
CA ALA A 45 7.99 -15.63 -16.08
C ALA A 45 7.59 -15.72 -14.60
N TRP A 46 8.29 -16.50 -13.77
CA TRP A 46 7.93 -16.61 -12.34
C TRP A 46 8.16 -15.31 -11.57
N MET A 47 9.20 -14.55 -11.93
CA MET A 47 9.47 -13.24 -11.33
C MET A 47 8.34 -12.26 -11.68
N SER A 48 7.86 -12.27 -12.93
CA SER A 48 6.72 -11.45 -13.35
C SER A 48 5.40 -11.84 -12.66
N ALA A 49 5.15 -13.13 -12.46
CA ALA A 49 3.97 -13.64 -11.77
C ALA A 49 3.98 -13.27 -10.28
N GLY A 50 5.09 -13.50 -9.56
CA GLY A 50 5.22 -13.14 -8.15
C GLY A 50 5.09 -11.63 -7.90
N MET A 51 5.57 -10.79 -8.83
CA MET A 51 5.35 -9.35 -8.77
C MET A 51 3.87 -8.98 -8.96
N MET A 52 3.18 -9.60 -9.92
CA MET A 52 1.74 -9.40 -10.15
C MET A 52 0.90 -9.81 -8.94
N GLU A 53 1.19 -10.97 -8.36
CA GLU A 53 0.52 -11.49 -7.16
C GLU A 53 0.70 -10.56 -5.96
N ALA A 54 1.92 -10.05 -5.76
CA ALA A 54 2.17 -9.12 -4.68
C ALA A 54 1.50 -7.76 -4.88
N LEU A 55 1.47 -7.23 -6.11
CA LEU A 55 0.70 -6.02 -6.44
C LEU A 55 -0.79 -6.22 -6.17
N ALA A 56 -1.35 -7.37 -6.54
CA ALA A 56 -2.74 -7.71 -6.26
C ALA A 56 -2.99 -7.81 -4.75
N ALA A 57 -2.09 -8.43 -3.99
CA ALA A 57 -2.19 -8.53 -2.53
C ALA A 57 -2.13 -7.17 -1.84
N MET A 58 -1.21 -6.28 -2.27
CA MET A 58 -1.13 -4.91 -1.76
C MET A 58 -2.39 -4.10 -2.08
N GLY A 59 -2.89 -4.19 -3.32
CA GLY A 59 -4.14 -3.52 -3.72
C GLY A 59 -5.34 -4.01 -2.91
N SER A 60 -5.43 -5.33 -2.70
CA SER A 60 -6.47 -5.93 -1.87
C SER A 60 -6.40 -5.44 -0.42
N GLU A 61 -5.21 -5.32 0.16
CA GLU A 61 -5.02 -4.81 1.53
C GLU A 61 -5.52 -3.37 1.67
N VAL A 62 -5.20 -2.49 0.71
CA VAL A 62 -5.66 -1.10 0.73
C VAL A 62 -7.19 -1.03 0.67
N VAL A 63 -7.83 -1.81 -0.21
CA VAL A 63 -9.29 -1.84 -0.34
C VAL A 63 -9.94 -2.37 0.94
N GLN A 64 -9.40 -3.43 1.53
CA GLN A 64 -9.90 -3.99 2.79
C GLN A 64 -9.78 -2.99 3.94
N PHE A 65 -8.64 -2.30 4.03
CA PHE A 65 -8.43 -1.25 5.03
C PHE A 65 -9.45 -0.11 4.90
N VAL A 66 -9.67 0.40 3.69
CA VAL A 66 -10.65 1.48 3.44
C VAL A 66 -12.06 1.01 3.77
N ALA A 67 -12.45 -0.19 3.35
CA ALA A 67 -13.77 -0.75 3.66
C ALA A 67 -13.99 -0.88 5.18
N ALA A 68 -12.99 -1.39 5.91
CA ALA A 68 -13.05 -1.48 7.37
C ALA A 68 -13.19 -0.10 8.03
N ARG A 69 -12.49 0.92 7.51
CA ARG A 69 -12.59 2.28 8.04
C ARG A 69 -13.96 2.91 7.83
N ILE A 70 -14.56 2.72 6.65
CA ILE A 70 -15.92 3.18 6.36
C ILE A 70 -16.93 2.49 7.29
N ALA A 71 -16.78 1.18 7.52
CA ALA A 71 -17.68 0.44 8.41
C ALA A 71 -17.63 0.97 9.86
N GLU A 72 -16.44 1.23 10.39
CA GLU A 72 -16.28 1.84 11.72
C GLU A 72 -16.82 3.28 11.76
N ASP A 73 -16.65 4.08 10.70
CA ASP A 73 -17.24 5.43 10.64
C ASP A 73 -18.77 5.39 10.72
N ILE A 74 -19.40 4.44 10.05
CA ILE A 74 -20.87 4.24 10.10
C ILE A 74 -21.30 3.81 11.50
N LYS A 75 -20.60 2.83 12.08
CA LYS A 75 -20.87 2.32 13.44
C LYS A 75 -20.76 3.43 14.49
N THR A 76 -19.70 4.24 14.42
CA THR A 76 -19.49 5.37 15.33
C THR A 76 -20.57 6.43 15.15
N GLN A 77 -20.95 6.78 13.92
CA GLN A 77 -22.05 7.72 13.69
C GLN A 77 -23.37 7.22 14.24
N HIS A 78 -23.69 5.94 14.02
CA HIS A 78 -24.90 5.34 14.58
C HIS A 78 -24.89 5.38 16.11
N ALA A 79 -23.78 5.02 16.74
CA ALA A 79 -23.65 5.05 18.20
C ALA A 79 -23.80 6.48 18.76
N LEU A 80 -23.20 7.49 18.10
CA LEU A 80 -23.32 8.89 18.51
C LEU A 80 -24.74 9.44 18.37
N LEU A 81 -25.51 9.00 17.35
CA LEU A 81 -26.91 9.40 17.18
C LEU A 81 -27.84 8.85 18.26
N THR A 82 -27.49 7.69 18.85
CA THR A 82 -28.28 7.05 19.90
C THR A 82 -27.81 7.37 21.32
N CYS A 83 -26.68 8.06 21.45
CA CYS A 83 -26.01 8.41 22.69
C CYS A 83 -26.87 9.34 23.56
N LYS A 84 -26.91 9.11 24.87
CA LYS A 84 -27.77 9.87 25.80
C LYS A 84 -27.06 10.97 26.57
N ASP A 85 -25.73 10.88 26.70
CA ASP A 85 -24.94 11.84 27.45
C ASP A 85 -23.52 12.04 26.90
N VAL A 86 -22.82 13.06 27.40
CA VAL A 86 -21.50 13.45 26.90
C VAL A 86 -20.41 12.44 27.28
N VAL A 87 -20.57 11.71 28.38
CA VAL A 87 -19.57 10.72 28.84
C VAL A 87 -19.59 9.51 27.90
N GLU A 88 -20.77 9.06 27.52
CA GLU A 88 -20.95 8.01 26.52
C GLU A 88 -20.38 8.43 25.16
N ALA A 89 -20.62 9.68 24.73
CA ALA A 89 -20.05 10.21 23.48
C ALA A 89 -18.51 10.22 23.51
N GLN A 90 -17.90 10.62 24.63
CA GLN A 90 -16.45 10.59 24.81
C GLN A 90 -15.89 9.17 24.73
N ARG A 91 -16.57 8.19 25.34
CA ARG A 91 -16.17 6.78 25.25
C ARG A 91 -16.21 6.29 23.80
N ILE A 92 -17.30 6.56 23.07
CA ILE A 92 -17.45 6.18 21.66
C ILE A 92 -16.32 6.78 20.80
N GLN A 93 -15.98 8.04 21.01
CA GLN A 93 -14.88 8.69 20.30
C GLN A 93 -13.51 8.11 20.68
N GLY A 94 -13.30 7.79 21.95
CA GLY A 94 -12.07 7.12 22.41
C GLY A 94 -11.87 5.75 21.76
N GLU A 95 -12.93 4.96 21.70
CA GLU A 95 -12.93 3.64 21.03
C GLU A 95 -12.67 3.77 19.53
N PHE A 96 -13.27 4.76 18.88
CA PHE A 96 -13.03 5.06 17.47
C PHE A 96 -11.57 5.37 17.17
N VAL A 97 -10.95 6.25 17.96
CA VAL A 97 -9.53 6.62 17.78
C VAL A 97 -8.62 5.43 18.05
N LYS A 98 -8.87 4.69 19.13
CA LYS A 98 -8.11 3.47 19.46
C LYS A 98 -8.15 2.47 18.30
N THR A 99 -9.35 2.18 17.80
CA THR A 99 -9.57 1.24 16.70
C THR A 99 -8.88 1.71 15.43
N ALA A 100 -8.93 3.00 15.11
CA ALA A 100 -8.22 3.56 13.97
C ALA A 100 -6.71 3.37 14.08
N LEU A 101 -6.11 3.66 15.24
CA LEU A 101 -4.68 3.46 15.48
C LEU A 101 -4.24 2.01 15.28
N GLU A 102 -5.02 1.06 15.81
CA GLU A 102 -4.78 -0.38 15.64
C GLU A 102 -4.84 -0.77 14.15
N GLN A 103 -5.89 -0.35 13.43
CA GLN A 103 -6.07 -0.66 12.01
C GLN A 103 -4.98 -0.06 11.13
N TYR A 104 -4.59 1.20 11.35
CA TYR A 104 -3.50 1.84 10.60
C TYR A 104 -2.16 1.15 10.83
N THR A 105 -1.87 0.78 12.08
CA THR A 105 -0.62 0.09 12.43
C THR A 105 -0.58 -1.30 11.79
N ALA A 106 -1.68 -2.05 11.87
CA ALA A 106 -1.79 -3.37 11.26
C ALA A 106 -1.66 -3.33 9.73
N SER A 107 -2.39 -2.42 9.07
CA SER A 107 -2.33 -2.31 7.60
C SER A 107 -0.96 -1.85 7.11
N THR A 108 -0.34 -0.89 7.79
CA THR A 108 1.03 -0.45 7.49
C THR A 108 2.03 -1.60 7.65
N GLY A 109 1.92 -2.37 8.74
CA GLY A 109 2.75 -3.54 8.97
C GLY A 109 2.59 -4.61 7.88
N LYS A 110 1.35 -4.86 7.45
CA LYS A 110 1.05 -5.83 6.40
C LYS A 110 1.56 -5.36 5.03
N LEU A 111 1.39 -4.09 4.69
CA LEU A 111 1.94 -3.51 3.45
C LEU A 111 3.48 -3.56 3.44
N ALA A 112 4.12 -3.30 4.57
CA ALA A 112 5.59 -3.43 4.69
C ALA A 112 6.06 -4.87 4.48
N GLN A 113 5.34 -5.85 5.03
CA GLN A 113 5.64 -7.28 4.81
C GLN A 113 5.46 -7.69 3.35
N LEU A 114 4.36 -7.27 2.72
CA LEU A 114 4.09 -7.53 1.30
C LEU A 114 5.17 -6.90 0.42
N GLY A 115 5.55 -5.65 0.69
CA GLY A 115 6.62 -4.94 -0.03
C GLY A 115 7.98 -5.60 0.10
N ALA A 116 8.34 -6.07 1.29
CA ALA A 116 9.58 -6.82 1.51
C ALA A 116 9.59 -8.16 0.74
N GLY A 117 8.44 -8.84 0.69
CA GLY A 117 8.25 -10.06 -0.11
C GLY A 117 8.49 -9.85 -1.62
N VAL A 118 8.09 -8.69 -2.16
CA VAL A 118 8.37 -8.33 -3.56
C VAL A 118 9.86 -8.18 -3.81
N MET A 119 10.57 -7.50 -2.90
CA MET A 119 12.01 -7.28 -3.04
C MET A 119 12.80 -8.58 -2.95
N THR A 120 12.43 -9.50 -2.06
CA THR A 120 13.10 -10.80 -1.92
C THR A 120 12.79 -11.74 -3.08
N ALA A 121 11.56 -11.77 -3.58
CA ALA A 121 11.19 -12.53 -4.77
C ALA A 121 11.90 -12.02 -6.05
N SER A 122 12.30 -10.75 -6.07
CA SER A 122 12.99 -10.15 -7.22
C SER A 122 14.51 -10.38 -7.23
N MET A 123 15.10 -11.00 -6.19
CA MET A 123 16.54 -11.30 -6.14
C MET A 123 16.84 -12.78 -6.42
N PRO A 124 17.64 -13.11 -7.46
CA PRO A 124 18.04 -14.48 -7.73
C PRO A 124 19.21 -14.92 -6.82
N GLY A 125 19.06 -16.08 -6.19
CA GLY A 125 20.18 -16.85 -5.63
C GLY A 125 20.35 -16.81 -4.11
N ARG A 126 19.75 -17.77 -3.40
CA ARG A 126 20.35 -18.38 -2.19
C ARG A 126 19.72 -19.74 -1.88
N ALA A 127 19.80 -20.68 -2.81
CA ALA A 127 19.60 -22.09 -2.51
C ALA A 127 20.45 -22.90 -3.47
N LYS A 128 21.29 -23.78 -2.92
CA LYS A 128 22.25 -24.69 -3.59
C LYS A 128 23.67 -24.15 -3.77
N ASP A 129 24.35 -23.93 -2.66
CA ASP A 129 25.80 -24.14 -2.52
C ASP A 129 26.00 -24.76 -1.13
N ASN A 130 25.75 -26.08 -1.02
CA ASN A 130 26.12 -26.91 0.12
C ASN A 130 25.97 -28.38 -0.29
N ASP A 131 26.69 -28.79 -1.32
CA ASP A 131 27.07 -30.19 -1.50
C ASP A 131 28.60 -30.24 -1.29
N PRO A 132 29.11 -30.97 -0.28
CA PRO A 132 30.55 -31.07 -0.06
C PRO A 132 31.20 -31.93 -1.15
N VAL A 133 32.34 -31.46 -1.67
CA VAL A 133 33.29 -32.23 -2.50
C VAL A 133 34.00 -33.27 -1.64
#